data_AF-A0AAE3UER8-F1
#
_entry.id   AF-A0AAE3UER8-F1
#
_cell.length_a   1.000
_cell.length_b   1.000
_cell.length_c   1.000
_cell.angle_alpha   90.00
_cell.angle_beta   90.00
_cell.angle_gamma   90.00
#
_symmetry.space_group_name_H-M   'P 1'
#
loop_
_entity.id
_entity.type
_entity.pdbx_description
1 polymer ?
#
loop_
_entity_poly.entity_id
_entity_poly.type
_entity_poly.pdbx_seq_one_letter_code
_entity_poly.pdbx_strand_id
1 'polypeptide(L)' 'MKIVCTNYSELLGYAPNVKIAGHNQFDNKGCPSFFVPAWLKQLGIPKHNIEWRDPFEYKRYFKQARKR' A
#
# COMPACT_ATOMS: atom_id res chain seq x y z
N MET A 1 -2.22 0.87 -16.84
CA MET A 1 -3.17 -0.17 -16.39
C MET A 1 -3.27 -0.06 -14.87
N LYS A 2 -4.45 0.26 -14.32
CA LYS A 2 -4.69 0.35 -12.87
C LYS A 2 -5.36 -0.96 -12.45
N ILE A 3 -4.64 -1.82 -11.73
CA ILE A 3 -5.17 -3.11 -11.27
C ILE A 3 -5.63 -2.92 -9.82
N VAL A 4 -6.94 -2.96 -9.60
CA VAL A 4 -7.54 -3.05 -8.27
C VAL A 4 -7.61 -4.54 -7.96
N CYS A 5 -6.60 -5.07 -7.29
CA CYS A 5 -6.47 -6.50 -7.05
C CYS A 5 -7.13 -6.89 -5.72
N THR A 6 -8.09 -7.81 -5.77
CA THR A 6 -8.67 -8.48 -4.60
C THR A 6 -7.82 -9.66 -4.11
N ASN A 7 -6.85 -10.13 -4.91
CA ASN A 7 -6.05 -11.32 -4.62
C ASN A 7 -4.56 -11.16 -5.01
N TYR A 8 -3.74 -10.63 -4.09
CA TYR A 8 -2.35 -10.23 -4.34
C TYR A 8 -1.42 -11.38 -4.76
N SER A 9 -1.71 -12.62 -4.38
CA SER A 9 -0.91 -13.80 -4.74
C SER A 9 -0.94 -14.08 -6.24
N GLU A 10 -2.10 -13.96 -6.87
CA GLU A 10 -2.28 -14.15 -8.30
C GLU A 10 -1.58 -13.03 -9.10
N LEU A 11 -1.69 -11.78 -8.62
CA LEU A 11 -0.98 -10.65 -9.20
C LEU A 11 0.54 -10.87 -9.22
N LEU A 12 1.10 -11.36 -8.11
CA LEU A 12 2.53 -11.63 -8.00
C LEU A 12 2.96 -12.84 -8.83
N GLY A 13 2.08 -13.81 -9.05
CA GLY A 13 2.31 -14.91 -10.00
C GLY A 13 2.39 -14.43 -11.44
N TYR A 14 1.52 -13.49 -11.84
CA TYR A 14 1.49 -12.92 -13.19
C TYR A 14 2.59 -11.87 -13.42
N ALA A 15 2.86 -11.02 -12.44
CA ALA A 15 3.81 -9.91 -12.52
C ALA A 15 4.67 -9.83 -11.25
N PRO A 16 5.75 -10.63 -11.14
CA PRO A 16 6.55 -10.73 -9.92
C PRO A 16 7.29 -9.44 -9.55
N ASN A 17 7.50 -8.52 -10.50
CA ASN A 17 8.23 -7.27 -10.29
C ASN A 17 7.31 -6.05 -10.15
N VAL A 18 6.00 -6.23 -10.00
CA VAL A 18 5.06 -5.12 -9.85
C VAL A 18 5.14 -4.54 -8.44
N LYS A 19 4.95 -3.22 -8.33
CA LYS A 19 4.76 -2.55 -7.05
C LYS A 19 3.29 -2.33 -6.76
N ILE A 20 2.91 -2.58 -5.52
CA ILE A 20 1.57 -2.42 -4.98
C ILE A 20 1.58 -1.15 -4.12
N ALA A 21 0.63 -0.26 -4.38
CA ALA A 21 0.43 0.96 -3.60
C ALA A 21 -1.06 1.29 -3.45
N GLY A 22 -1.38 2.12 -2.46
CA GLY A 22 -2.71 2.70 -2.28
C GLY A 22 -2.99 3.84 -3.23
N HIS A 23 -4.27 4.13 -3.46
CA HIS A 23 -4.68 5.34 -4.20
C HIS A 23 -4.14 6.62 -3.54
N ASN A 24 -4.11 6.65 -2.21
CA ASN A 24 -3.54 7.74 -1.40
C ASN A 24 -2.03 7.98 -1.62
N GLN A 25 -1.30 7.05 -2.25
CA GLN A 25 0.13 7.23 -2.57
C GLN A 25 0.36 7.88 -3.95
N PHE A 26 -0.68 7.89 -4.80
CA PHE A 26 -0.61 8.45 -6.16
C PHE A 26 -1.51 9.68 -6.36
N ASP A 27 -2.50 9.86 -5.50
CA ASP A 27 -3.48 10.93 -5.55
C ASP A 27 -3.79 11.37 -4.11
N ASN A 28 -4.12 12.66 -3.90
CA ASN A 28 -4.40 13.19 -2.56
C ASN A 28 -5.83 12.81 -2.13
N LYS A 29 -6.07 11.51 -2.03
CA LYS A 29 -7.36 10.92 -1.66
C LYS A 29 -7.20 10.20 -0.34
N GLY A 30 -8.14 10.43 0.56
CA GLY A 30 -8.17 9.74 1.86
C GLY A 30 -8.42 8.22 1.78
N CYS A 31 -8.61 7.67 0.58
CA CYS A 31 -8.78 6.24 0.37
C CYS A 31 -7.47 5.64 -0.17
N PRO A 32 -6.95 4.55 0.40
CA PRO A 32 -7.39 3.92 1.64
C PRO A 32 -7.05 4.75 2.89
N SER A 33 -7.90 4.69 3.93
CA SER A 33 -7.73 5.43 5.19
C SER A 33 -6.68 4.84 6.13
N PHE A 34 -5.73 4.08 5.61
CA PHE A 34 -4.68 3.41 6.37
C PHE A 34 -3.35 3.45 5.61
N PHE A 35 -2.25 3.18 6.33
CA PHE A 35 -0.92 3.19 5.75
C PHE A 35 -0.65 1.88 5.01
N VAL A 36 -0.91 1.87 3.70
CA VAL A 36 -0.82 0.69 2.81
C VAL A 36 0.51 -0.06 2.90
N PRO A 37 1.68 0.61 2.95
CA PRO A 37 2.95 -0.13 3.01
C PRO A 37 3.08 -0.98 4.28
N ALA A 38 2.57 -0.50 5.43
CA ALA A 38 2.58 -1.31 6.66
C ALA A 38 1.57 -2.45 6.60
N TRP A 39 0.40 -2.22 6.01
CA TRP A 39 -0.60 -3.26 5.83
C TRP A 39 -0.11 -4.39 4.92
N LEU A 40 0.46 -4.05 3.75
CA LEU A 40 1.07 -5.03 2.83
C LEU A 40 2.22 -5.81 3.50
N LYS A 41 3.03 -5.13 4.33
CA LYS A 41 4.07 -5.78 5.12
C LYS A 41 3.49 -6.80 6.12
N GLN A 42 2.37 -6.48 6.77
CA GLN A 42 1.69 -7.41 7.69
C GLN A 42 1.11 -8.63 6.97
N LEU A 43 0.67 -8.47 5.72
CA LEU A 43 0.20 -9.56 4.86
C LEU A 43 1.32 -10.46 4.33
N GLY A 44 2.59 -10.13 4.60
CA GLY A 44 3.74 -10.93 4.15
C GLY A 44 4.18 -10.66 2.71
N ILE A 45 3.74 -9.56 2.09
CA ILE A 45 4.17 -9.19 0.74
C ILE A 45 5.68 -8.83 0.74
N PRO A 46 6.46 -9.32 -0.24
CA PRO A 46 7.88 -9.00 -0.33
C PRO A 46 8.12 -7.49 -0.43
N LYS A 47 9.16 -7.00 0.26
CA LYS A 47 9.46 -5.56 0.33
C LYS A 47 9.64 -4.89 -1.03
N HIS A 48 10.14 -5.63 -2.04
CA HIS A 48 10.37 -5.11 -3.38
C HIS A 48 9.07 -4.85 -4.15
N ASN A 49 7.98 -5.54 -3.80
CA ASN A 49 6.64 -5.32 -4.36
C ASN A 49 5.84 -4.24 -3.62
N ILE A 50 6.41 -3.59 -2.60
CA ILE A 50 5.71 -2.56 -1.83
C ILE A 50 6.22 -1.19 -2.26
N GLU A 51 5.31 -0.31 -2.65
CA GLU A 51 5.66 1.10 -2.88
C GLU A 51 5.74 1.84 -1.54
N TRP A 52 6.93 2.35 -1.19
CA TRP A 52 7.18 3.03 0.08
C TRP A 52 7.04 4.55 -0.02
N ARG A 53 6.89 5.08 -1.24
CA ARG A 53 6.70 6.51 -1.46
C ARG A 53 5.42 6.99 -0.79
N ASP A 54 5.55 8.01 0.05
CA ASP A 54 4.46 8.63 0.81
C ASP A 54 4.53 10.17 0.61
N PRO A 55 4.13 10.67 -0.57
CA PRO A 55 4.29 12.09 -0.91
C PRO A 55 3.41 13.01 -0.06
N PHE A 56 2.37 12.48 0.59
CA PHE A 56 1.41 13.23 1.39
C PHE A 56 1.52 12.94 2.91
N GLU A 57 2.60 12.27 3.34
CA GLU A 57 2.88 11.94 4.74
C GLU A 57 1.76 11.19 5.49
N TYR A 58 1.02 10.29 4.82
CA TYR A 58 -0.04 9.48 5.41
C TYR A 58 0.40 8.65 6.63
N LYS A 59 1.70 8.33 6.74
CA LYS A 59 2.28 7.67 7.92
C LYS A 59 2.05 8.44 9.22
N ARG A 60 1.96 9.78 9.18
CA ARG A 60 1.69 10.62 10.37
C ARG A 60 0.27 10.40 10.91
N TYR A 61 -0.71 10.35 10.03
CA TYR A 61 -2.11 10.13 10.39
C TYR A 61 -2.32 8.74 11.02
N PHE A 62 -1.64 7.72 10.52
CA PHE A 62 -1.70 6.37 11.12
C PHE A 62 -1.10 6.29 12.54
N LYS A 63 0.03 6.97 12.80
CA LYS A 63 0.65 6.98 14.15
C LYS A 63 -0.25 7.60 15.22
N GLN A 64 -1.09 8.57 14.86
CA GLN A 64 -2.06 9.16 15.80
C GLN A 64 -3.16 8.16 16.20
N ALA A 65 -3.63 7.32 15.27
CA ALA A 65 -4.71 6.36 15.56
C ALA A 65 -4.30 5.24 16.53
N ARG A 66 -3.02 4.83 16.54
CA ARG A 66 -2.51 3.74 17.38
C ARG A 66 -2.12 4.17 18.81
N LYS A 67 -2.20 5.46 19.12
CA LYS A 67 -1.87 6.04 20.44
C LYS A 67 -3.09 6.17 21.38
N ARG A 68 -4.23 5.61 21.00
CA ARG A 68 -5.45 5.56 21.82
C ARG A 68 -5.60 4.21 22.48
#